data_AF-A0A3R9TW66-F1
#
_entry.id   AF-A0A3R9TW66-F1
#
_cell.length_a   1.000
_cell.length_b   1.000
_cell.length_c   1.000
_cell.angle_alpha   90.00
_cell.angle_beta   90.00
_cell.angle_gamma   90.00
#
_symmetry.space_group_name_H-M   'P 1'
#
loop_
_entity.id
_entity.type
_entity.pdbx_description
1 polymer ?
#
loop_
_entity_poly.entity_id
_entity_poly.type
_entity_poly.pdbx_seq_one_letter_code
_entity_poly.pdbx_strand_id
1 'polypeptide(L)'
;QRKTLQVKIPKGMKEGQQIRLSGQGQSGINGGANGDLYIEIQYKDTDHVHVEGSDVYLTVDVTPWEAALGQGIEVKTPAGPLHVNLPKNAKQGQQLRLKDKGIPNKTPGHLYLILNIVFPPAHSEKEKEAYQQLAEAFASFEPRSSH
;
A
#
# COMPACT_ATOMS: atom_id res chain seq x y z
N GLN A 1 23.93 30.06 -7.34
CA GLN A 1 22.71 30.61 -6.71
C GLN A 1 21.75 29.45 -6.44
N ARG A 2 21.15 29.37 -5.25
CA ARG A 2 20.13 28.35 -4.93
C ARG A 2 18.77 28.86 -5.43
N LYS A 3 18.03 28.04 -6.17
CA LYS A 3 16.66 28.34 -6.62
C LYS A 3 15.67 27.39 -5.94
N THR A 4 14.48 27.89 -5.64
CA THR A 4 13.34 27.09 -5.15
C THR A 4 12.23 27.20 -6.19
N LEU A 5 11.70 26.06 -6.64
CA LEU A 5 10.66 26.00 -7.66
C LEU A 5 9.42 25.35 -7.07
N GLN A 6 8.26 25.94 -7.33
CA GLN A 6 6.98 25.31 -7.03
C GLN A 6 6.55 24.50 -8.24
N VAL A 7 6.45 23.18 -8.08
CA VAL A 7 6.09 22.26 -9.16
C VAL A 7 4.81 21.54 -8.78
N LYS A 8 3.80 21.60 -9.64
CA LYS A 8 2.57 20.83 -9.49
C LYS A 8 2.78 19.46 -10.13
N ILE A 9 2.75 18.40 -9.32
CA ILE A 9 2.83 17.02 -9.82
C ILE A 9 1.43 16.58 -10.29
N PRO A 10 1.23 16.24 -11.57
CA PRO A 10 -0.02 15.66 -12.05
C PRO A 10 -0.34 14.34 -11.33
N LYS A 11 -1.63 14.09 -11.09
CA LYS A 11 -2.08 12.79 -10.58
C LYS A 11 -1.85 11.71 -11.63
N GLY A 12 -1.52 10.50 -11.19
CA GLY A 12 -1.39 9.36 -12.10
C GLY A 12 -0.06 9.28 -12.85
N MET A 13 0.92 10.13 -12.49
CA MET A 13 2.25 9.99 -13.04
C MET A 13 2.85 8.62 -12.68
N LYS A 14 3.42 7.98 -13.69
CA LYS A 14 4.11 6.70 -13.59
C LYS A 14 5.58 6.91 -13.30
N GLU A 15 6.20 5.91 -12.70
CA GLU A 15 7.65 5.86 -12.56
C GLU A 15 8.35 6.01 -13.92
N GLY A 16 9.46 6.73 -13.93
CA GLY A 16 10.24 7.09 -15.12
C GLY A 16 9.63 8.23 -15.96
N GLN A 17 8.40 8.68 -15.69
CA GLN A 17 7.87 9.86 -16.38
C GLN A 17 8.55 11.14 -15.91
N GLN A 18 8.69 12.10 -16.83
CA GLN A 18 9.40 13.35 -16.58
C GLN A 18 8.48 14.57 -16.66
N ILE A 19 8.70 15.53 -15.78
CA ILE A 19 8.14 16.89 -15.87
C ILE A 19 9.23 17.82 -16.38
N ARG A 20 8.99 18.46 -17.52
CA ARG A 20 9.86 19.50 -18.08
C ARG A 20 9.48 20.87 -17.54
N LEU A 21 10.46 21.59 -17.00
CA LEU A 21 10.35 22.97 -16.56
C LEU A 21 11.18 23.87 -17.48
N SER A 22 10.50 24.50 -18.44
CA SER A 22 11.14 25.28 -19.49
C SER A 22 11.91 26.48 -18.92
N GLY A 23 13.16 26.66 -19.37
CA GLY A 23 14.02 27.79 -18.97
C GLY A 23 14.52 27.76 -17.51
N GLN A 24 14.26 26.67 -16.77
CA GLN A 24 14.69 26.51 -15.37
C GLN A 24 16.00 25.73 -15.22
N GLY A 25 16.62 25.32 -16.32
CA GLY A 25 17.92 24.66 -16.36
C GLY A 25 19.09 25.64 -16.24
N GLN A 26 20.24 25.22 -16.78
CA GLN A 26 21.48 26.01 -16.73
C GLN A 26 21.36 27.33 -17.48
N SER A 27 22.08 28.35 -17.03
CA SER A 27 22.14 29.64 -17.71
C SER A 27 22.68 29.50 -19.13
N GLY A 28 22.08 30.19 -20.08
CA GLY A 28 22.60 30.25 -21.45
C GLY A 28 23.92 31.03 -21.53
N ILE A 29 24.71 30.73 -22.56
CA ILE A 29 25.99 31.39 -22.84
C ILE A 29 25.75 32.56 -23.81
N ASN A 30 26.47 33.68 -23.64
CA ASN A 30 26.44 34.85 -24.54
C ASN A 30 25.02 35.40 -24.82
N GLY A 31 24.16 35.46 -23.81
CA GLY A 31 22.77 35.95 -23.95
C GLY A 31 21.79 34.92 -24.50
N GLY A 32 22.20 33.66 -24.67
CA GLY A 32 21.31 32.56 -25.00
C GLY A 32 20.26 32.29 -23.92
N ALA A 33 19.14 31.66 -24.32
CA ALA A 33 18.11 31.24 -23.38
C ALA A 33 18.65 30.20 -22.39
N ASN A 34 18.07 30.16 -21.19
CA ASN A 34 18.37 29.11 -20.22
C ASN A 34 17.91 27.75 -20.77
N GLY A 35 18.63 26.70 -20.38
CA GLY A 35 18.20 25.32 -20.62
C GLY A 35 16.96 24.94 -19.80
N ASP A 36 16.55 23.69 -19.91
CA ASP A 36 15.39 23.17 -19.19
C ASP A 36 15.80 22.28 -18.02
N LEU A 37 14.91 22.18 -17.03
CA LEU A 37 15.04 21.24 -15.93
C LEU A 37 14.04 20.10 -16.13
N TYR A 38 14.52 18.85 -16.06
CA TYR A 38 13.69 17.65 -16.08
C TYR A 38 13.63 17.06 -14.68
N ILE A 39 12.41 16.76 -14.22
CA ILE A 39 12.16 16.07 -12.95
C ILE A 39 11.61 14.70 -13.29
N GLU A 40 12.36 13.64 -12.99
CA GLU A 40 11.91 12.26 -13.15
C GLU A 40 11.18 11.78 -11.90
N ILE A 41 10.05 11.10 -12.10
CA ILE A 41 9.27 10.51 -11.01
C ILE A 41 9.81 9.12 -10.70
N GLN A 42 10.10 8.88 -9.42
CA GLN A 42 10.40 7.57 -8.87
C GLN A 42 9.39 7.24 -7.79
N TYR A 43 8.95 5.99 -7.76
CA TYR A 43 8.11 5.51 -6.67
C TYR A 43 8.99 5.13 -5.48
N LYS A 44 8.51 5.46 -4.28
CA LYS A 44 9.14 4.98 -3.07
C LYS A 44 8.65 3.55 -2.85
N ASP A 45 9.44 2.59 -3.29
CA ASP A 45 9.18 1.19 -3.01
C ASP A 45 9.33 0.93 -1.50
N THR A 46 8.44 0.12 -0.94
CA THR A 46 8.43 -0.27 0.47
C THR A 46 7.96 -1.70 0.59
N ASP A 47 8.34 -2.40 1.66
CA ASP A 47 7.94 -3.80 1.88
C ASP A 47 6.40 -4.01 1.90
N HIS A 48 5.63 -2.94 2.10
CA HIS A 48 4.17 -2.99 2.16
C HIS A 48 3.47 -2.54 0.88
N VAL A 49 4.15 -1.85 -0.05
CA VAL A 49 3.50 -1.27 -1.24
C VAL A 49 4.37 -1.49 -2.46
N HIS A 50 3.80 -2.13 -3.47
CA HIS A 50 4.41 -2.19 -4.79
C HIS A 50 3.39 -1.88 -5.88
N VAL A 51 3.90 -1.43 -7.04
CA VAL A 51 3.07 -1.03 -8.19
C VAL A 51 3.40 -1.91 -9.38
N GLU A 52 2.37 -2.45 -10.02
CA GLU A 52 2.45 -3.24 -11.25
C GLU A 52 1.60 -2.57 -12.33
N GLY A 53 2.27 -1.85 -13.24
CA GLY A 53 1.62 -1.12 -14.34
C GLY A 53 0.77 0.07 -13.88
N SER A 54 -0.49 -0.18 -13.52
CA SER A 54 -1.40 0.81 -12.92
C SER A 54 -2.06 0.29 -11.65
N ASP A 55 -1.85 -0.98 -11.32
CA ASP A 55 -2.38 -1.62 -10.13
C ASP A 55 -1.42 -1.42 -8.97
N VAL A 56 -2.00 -1.27 -7.76
CA VAL A 56 -1.26 -1.06 -6.53
C VAL A 56 -1.54 -2.25 -5.63
N TYR A 57 -0.50 -2.84 -5.08
CA TYR A 57 -0.59 -3.93 -4.12
C TYR A 57 -0.14 -3.39 -2.77
N LEU A 58 -1.01 -3.52 -1.77
CA LEU A 58 -0.77 -3.04 -0.41
C LEU A 58 -0.96 -4.20 0.56
N THR A 59 0.10 -4.55 1.29
CA THR A 59 0.03 -5.50 2.39
C THR A 59 -0.64 -4.82 3.59
N VAL A 60 -1.69 -5.44 4.13
CA VAL A 60 -2.44 -4.93 5.27
C VAL A 60 -2.40 -5.96 6.40
N ASP A 61 -1.88 -5.52 7.54
CA ASP A 61 -1.90 -6.32 8.76
C ASP A 61 -3.30 -6.35 9.35
N VAL A 62 -3.79 -7.56 9.63
CA VAL A 62 -5.07 -7.81 10.29
C VAL A 62 -4.88 -8.83 11.40
N THR A 63 -5.71 -8.74 12.42
CA THR A 63 -5.67 -9.68 13.55
C THR A 63 -6.37 -11.00 13.20
N PRO A 64 -6.08 -12.11 13.92
CA PRO A 64 -6.69 -13.40 13.64
C PRO A 64 -8.21 -13.38 13.80
N TRP A 65 -8.75 -12.61 14.76
CA TRP A 65 -10.18 -12.50 14.97
C TRP A 65 -10.89 -11.63 13.93
N GLU A 66 -10.25 -10.56 13.43
CA GLU A 66 -10.77 -9.80 12.28
C GLU A 66 -10.88 -10.69 11.04
N ALA A 67 -9.85 -11.50 10.77
CA ALA A 67 -9.84 -12.45 9.66
C ALA A 67 -10.88 -13.56 9.84
N ALA A 68 -10.99 -14.14 11.04
CA ALA A 68 -11.93 -15.22 11.31
C ALA A 68 -13.39 -14.74 11.27
N LEU A 69 -13.71 -13.65 11.96
CA LEU A 69 -15.08 -13.20 12.19
C LEU A 69 -15.63 -12.31 11.07
N GLY A 70 -14.74 -11.69 10.29
CA GLY A 70 -15.07 -10.64 9.34
C GLY A 70 -15.47 -9.34 10.05
N GLN A 71 -14.90 -8.22 9.61
CA GLN A 71 -15.14 -6.90 10.21
C GLN A 71 -14.87 -5.79 9.19
N GLY A 72 -15.52 -4.64 9.36
CA GLY A 72 -15.14 -3.40 8.67
C GLY A 72 -13.88 -2.80 9.31
N ILE A 73 -12.81 -2.67 8.53
CA ILE A 73 -11.53 -2.08 8.94
C ILE A 73 -11.26 -0.77 8.18
N GLU A 74 -10.44 0.09 8.77
CA GLU A 74 -9.89 1.26 8.08
C GLU A 74 -8.46 0.98 7.62
N VAL A 75 -8.21 1.14 6.32
CA VAL A 75 -6.91 0.93 5.69
C VAL A 75 -6.34 2.28 5.26
N LYS A 76 -5.15 2.62 5.77
CA LYS A 76 -4.42 3.82 5.36
C LYS A 76 -3.73 3.56 4.02
N THR A 77 -4.02 4.37 3.01
CA THR A 77 -3.37 4.30 1.69
C THR A 77 -2.69 5.63 1.34
N PRO A 78 -1.77 5.67 0.37
CA PRO A 78 -1.20 6.92 -0.12
C PRO A 78 -2.25 7.92 -0.66
N ALA A 79 -3.42 7.42 -1.08
CA ALA A 79 -4.53 8.24 -1.57
C ALA A 79 -5.49 8.70 -0.45
N GLY A 80 -5.27 8.27 0.80
CA GLY A 80 -6.14 8.51 1.95
C GLY A 80 -6.66 7.23 2.60
N PRO A 81 -7.41 7.34 3.72
CA PRO A 81 -8.02 6.19 4.38
C PRO A 81 -9.17 5.60 3.54
N LEU A 82 -9.33 4.27 3.60
CA LEU A 82 -10.41 3.52 2.96
C LEU A 82 -11.08 2.60 3.97
N HIS A 83 -12.41 2.51 3.94
CA HIS A 83 -13.15 1.52 4.71
C HIS A 83 -13.30 0.23 3.89
N VAL A 84 -12.95 -0.91 4.48
CA VAL A 84 -12.92 -2.21 3.80
C VAL A 84 -13.60 -3.25 4.67
N ASN A 85 -14.53 -4.00 4.08
CA ASN A 85 -15.15 -5.14 4.76
C ASN A 85 -14.31 -6.39 4.53
N LEU A 86 -13.73 -6.93 5.60
CA LEU A 86 -13.07 -8.23 5.57
C LEU A 86 -14.14 -9.33 5.47
N PRO A 87 -13.96 -10.30 4.55
CA PRO A 87 -14.82 -11.48 4.54
C PRO A 87 -14.56 -12.33 5.80
N LYS A 88 -15.58 -13.07 6.23
CA LYS A 88 -15.39 -14.10 7.28
C LYS A 88 -14.45 -15.18 6.79
N ASN A 89 -13.69 -15.76 7.72
CA ASN A 89 -12.70 -16.82 7.43
C ASN A 89 -11.69 -16.39 6.35
N ALA A 90 -11.24 -15.14 6.40
CA ALA A 90 -10.19 -14.64 5.53
C ALA A 90 -8.88 -15.41 5.74
N LYS A 91 -8.10 -15.58 4.68
CA LYS A 91 -6.87 -16.40 4.68
C LYS A 91 -5.62 -15.53 4.56
N GLN A 92 -4.50 -16.05 5.05
CA GLN A 92 -3.17 -15.48 4.83
C GLN A 92 -2.91 -15.30 3.32
N GLY A 93 -2.47 -14.11 2.92
CA GLY A 93 -2.17 -13.77 1.53
C GLY A 93 -3.40 -13.58 0.64
N GLN A 94 -4.62 -13.68 1.18
CA GLN A 94 -5.83 -13.45 0.40
C GLN A 94 -5.84 -12.01 -0.13
N GLN A 95 -6.18 -11.87 -1.41
CA GLN A 95 -6.25 -10.57 -2.07
C GLN A 95 -7.68 -10.04 -2.11
N LEU A 96 -7.90 -8.83 -1.60
CA LEU A 96 -9.14 -8.08 -1.75
C LEU A 96 -8.96 -7.01 -2.81
N ARG A 97 -9.69 -7.13 -3.93
CA ARG A 97 -9.63 -6.17 -5.02
C ARG A 97 -10.61 -5.02 -4.79
N LEU A 98 -10.07 -3.82 -4.72
CA LEU A 98 -10.80 -2.56 -4.73
C LEU A 98 -10.71 -1.97 -6.14
N LYS A 99 -11.83 -2.07 -6.87
CA LYS A 99 -11.94 -1.61 -8.26
C LYS A 99 -11.70 -0.09 -8.35
N ASP A 100 -10.93 0.30 -9.37
CA ASP A 100 -10.62 1.67 -9.75
C ASP A 100 -9.92 2.51 -8.65
N LYS A 101 -9.24 1.83 -7.70
CA LYS A 101 -8.49 2.44 -6.59
C LYS A 101 -6.96 2.36 -6.73
N GLY A 102 -6.45 1.91 -7.88
CA GLY A 102 -5.02 1.93 -8.18
C GLY A 102 -4.52 3.31 -8.65
N ILE A 103 -3.47 3.33 -9.46
CA ILE A 103 -2.93 4.58 -10.03
C ILE A 103 -3.99 5.22 -10.94
N PRO A 104 -4.38 6.49 -10.71
CA PRO A 104 -5.38 7.16 -11.53
C PRO A 104 -4.92 7.34 -12.98
N ASN A 105 -5.77 6.99 -13.95
CA ASN A 105 -5.54 7.26 -15.38
C ASN A 105 -6.89 7.21 -16.14
N LYS A 106 -6.88 7.40 -17.47
CA LYS A 106 -8.07 7.21 -18.34
C LYS A 106 -8.71 5.83 -18.12
N THR A 107 -7.87 4.81 -18.00
CA THR A 107 -8.23 3.50 -17.48
C THR A 107 -7.54 3.35 -16.12
N PRO A 108 -8.27 3.53 -15.01
CA PRO A 108 -7.67 3.43 -13.69
C PRO A 108 -7.29 1.98 -13.38
N GLY A 109 -6.18 1.81 -12.66
CA GLY A 109 -5.85 0.51 -12.10
C GLY A 109 -6.67 0.19 -10.85
N HIS A 110 -6.34 -0.91 -10.21
CA HIS A 110 -7.02 -1.43 -9.03
C HIS A 110 -6.08 -1.46 -7.82
N LEU A 111 -6.65 -1.41 -6.63
CA LEU A 111 -5.92 -1.64 -5.39
C LEU A 111 -6.18 -3.07 -4.94
N TYR A 112 -5.12 -3.84 -4.74
CA TYR A 112 -5.15 -5.18 -4.19
C TYR A 112 -4.62 -5.12 -2.77
N LEU A 113 -5.50 -5.38 -1.80
CA LEU A 113 -5.09 -5.52 -0.40
C LEU A 113 -4.70 -6.97 -0.16
N ILE A 114 -3.43 -7.20 0.16
CA ILE A 114 -2.89 -8.51 0.51
C ILE A 114 -2.96 -8.66 2.02
N LEU A 115 -3.81 -9.57 2.49
CA LEU A 115 -4.00 -9.75 3.93
C LEU A 115 -2.80 -10.46 4.57
N ASN A 116 -2.21 -9.84 5.57
CA ASN A 116 -1.21 -10.43 6.45
C ASN A 116 -1.81 -10.58 7.86
N ILE A 117 -2.05 -11.82 8.28
CA ILE A 117 -2.61 -12.12 9.59
C ILE A 117 -1.48 -12.09 10.62
N VAL A 118 -1.52 -11.12 11.52
CA VAL A 118 -0.51 -10.90 12.55
C VAL A 118 -1.07 -11.27 13.92
N PHE A 119 -0.37 -12.16 14.62
CA PHE A 119 -0.74 -12.59 15.96
C PHE A 119 -0.17 -11.61 17.00
N PRO A 120 -0.99 -11.07 17.92
CA PRO A 120 -0.46 -10.25 19.00
C PRO A 120 0.42 -11.10 19.94
N PRO A 121 1.60 -10.61 20.34
CA PRO A 121 2.41 -11.32 21.32
C PRO A 121 1.72 -11.35 22.69
N ALA A 122 1.82 -12.49 23.39
CA ALA A 122 1.23 -12.69 24.72
C ALA A 122 2.22 -12.34 25.83
N HIS A 123 2.29 -11.06 26.20
CA HIS A 123 3.20 -10.55 27.21
C HIS A 123 2.67 -10.69 28.63
N SER A 124 1.37 -10.52 28.84
CA SER A 124 0.71 -10.63 30.15
C SER A 124 0.08 -12.00 30.39
N GLU A 125 -0.14 -12.37 31.65
CA GLU A 125 -0.85 -13.61 32.00
C GLU A 125 -2.26 -13.66 31.40
N LYS A 126 -2.96 -12.51 31.37
CA LYS A 126 -4.28 -12.40 30.75
C LYS A 126 -4.24 -12.68 29.24
N GLU A 127 -3.22 -12.20 28.53
CA GLU A 127 -3.06 -12.46 27.09
C GLU A 127 -2.74 -13.93 26.82
N LYS A 128 -1.90 -14.56 27.65
CA LYS A 128 -1.62 -16.00 27.57
C LYS A 128 -2.86 -16.83 27.81
N GLU A 129 -3.65 -16.46 28.83
CA GLU A 129 -4.92 -17.13 29.14
C GLU A 129 -5.91 -17.04 27.95
N ALA A 130 -5.99 -15.90 27.26
CA ALA A 130 -6.84 -15.76 26.08
C ALA A 130 -6.44 -16.74 24.96
N TYR A 131 -5.14 -16.93 24.72
CA TYR A 131 -4.65 -17.92 23.77
C TYR A 131 -4.92 -19.37 24.22
N GLN A 132 -4.81 -19.65 25.52
CA GLN A 132 -5.12 -20.97 26.08
C GLN A 132 -6.60 -21.32 25.86
N GLN A 133 -7.50 -20.39 26.17
CA GLN A 133 -8.95 -20.56 25.94
C GLN A 133 -9.27 -20.74 24.45
N LEU A 134 -8.58 -20.00 23.57
CA LEU A 134 -8.71 -20.16 22.13
C LEU A 134 -8.27 -21.58 21.70
N ALA A 135 -7.12 -22.06 22.18
CA ALA A 135 -6.62 -23.38 21.86
C ALA A 135 -7.58 -24.49 22.31
N GLU A 136 -8.15 -24.37 23.52
CA GLU A 136 -9.15 -25.31 24.05
C GLU A 136 -10.44 -25.32 23.23
N ALA A 137 -10.92 -24.15 22.81
CA ALA A 137 -12.12 -24.04 21.98
C ALA A 137 -11.95 -24.70 20.60
N PHE A 138 -10.72 -24.79 20.10
CA PHE A 138 -10.37 -25.38 18.81
C PHE A 138 -9.55 -26.66 18.93
N ALA A 139 -9.74 -27.45 19.99
CA ALA A 139 -8.96 -28.66 20.28
C ALA A 139 -8.96 -29.74 19.16
N SER A 140 -9.92 -29.71 18.24
CA SER A 140 -10.00 -30.62 17.09
C SER A 140 -9.33 -30.09 15.81
N PHE A 141 -8.79 -28.85 15.83
CA PHE A 141 -8.18 -28.24 14.67
C PHE A 141 -6.74 -28.70 14.49
N GLU A 142 -6.47 -29.41 13.39
CA GLU A 142 -5.18 -30.03 13.07
C GLU A 142 -4.50 -29.35 11.87
N PRO A 143 -3.84 -28.19 12.04
CA PRO A 143 -3.31 -27.39 10.94
C PRO A 143 -2.14 -28.03 10.17
N ARG A 144 -1.59 -29.16 10.65
CA ARG A 144 -0.45 -29.87 10.05
C ARG A 144 -0.83 -31.25 9.48
N SER A 145 -2.12 -31.61 9.51
CA SER A 145 -2.61 -32.94 9.10
C SER A 145 -2.49 -33.22 7.59
N SER A 146 -2.25 -32.19 6.77
CA SER A 146 -2.19 -32.29 5.31
C SER A 146 -0.76 -32.41 4.73
N HIS A 147 0.14 -33.13 5.40
CA HIS A 147 1.44 -33.54 4.84
C HIS A 147 1.44 -35.03 4.51
#